data_AF-A0A4Q0P3J6-F1
#
_entry.id   AF-A0A4Q0P3J6-F1
#
_cell.length_a   1.000
_cell.length_b   1.000
_cell.length_c   1.000
_cell.angle_alpha   90.00
_cell.angle_beta   90.00
_cell.angle_gamma   90.00
#
_symmetry.space_group_name_H-M   'P 1'
#
loop_
_entity.id
_entity.type
_entity.pdbx_description
1 polymer ?
#
loop_
_entity_poly.entity_id
_entity_poly.type
_entity_poly.pdbx_seq_one_letter_code
_entity_poly.pdbx_strand_id
1 'polypeptide(L)'
;MSNNQDFTLKLMQQVSDELEKSNAKIDQLVIAQNDLKILIEKQKDQSKRQFDVLTRHQGKYIKENLESYSDNIKELILSREPVVNETHNSQYILFGKDSPFTSKLLLSLITLILISIPLFKYVPSYLNERSVLKEDLETYKLFYDYVFFINYKTENELPSNLTNIINDIKKRDSTYINFVNRQRSKYEIHLKRESLKSELQKLQE
;
A
#
# COMPACT_ATOMS: atom_id res chain seq x y z
N MET A 1 -69.75 2.12 -28.02
CA MET A 1 -68.46 2.64 -28.53
C MET A 1 -67.78 3.69 -27.62
N SER A 2 -68.40 4.11 -26.51
CA SER A 2 -67.84 5.15 -25.60
C SER A 2 -66.64 4.69 -24.75
N ASN A 3 -66.62 3.45 -24.26
CA ASN A 3 -65.63 3.00 -23.26
C ASN A 3 -64.17 2.98 -23.74
N ASN A 4 -63.91 2.76 -25.03
CA ASN A 4 -62.54 2.71 -25.54
C ASN A 4 -61.92 4.10 -25.63
N GLN A 5 -62.72 5.13 -25.95
CA GLN A 5 -62.23 6.51 -26.06
C GLN A 5 -61.80 7.05 -24.68
N ASP A 6 -62.58 6.79 -23.63
CA ASP A 6 -62.27 7.20 -22.26
C ASP A 6 -61.02 6.51 -21.70
N PHE A 7 -60.82 5.23 -22.03
CA PHE A 7 -59.62 4.50 -21.64
C PHE A 7 -58.37 5.07 -22.33
N THR A 8 -58.46 5.38 -23.62
CA THR A 8 -57.35 5.96 -24.38
C THR A 8 -56.96 7.35 -23.84
N LEU A 9 -57.95 8.19 -23.49
CA LEU A 9 -57.73 9.51 -22.89
C LEU A 9 -57.04 9.42 -21.53
N LYS A 10 -57.47 8.51 -20.65
CA LYS A 10 -56.81 8.28 -19.35
C LYS A 10 -55.37 7.85 -19.51
N LEU A 11 -55.08 7.01 -20.49
CA LEU A 11 -53.73 6.52 -20.75
C LEU A 11 -52.84 7.63 -21.31
N MET A 12 -53.36 8.45 -22.22
CA MET A 12 -52.66 9.65 -22.72
C MET A 12 -52.37 10.65 -21.59
N GLN A 13 -53.32 10.86 -20.68
CA GLN A 13 -53.15 11.75 -19.54
C GLN A 13 -52.08 11.22 -18.57
N GLN A 14 -52.13 9.92 -18.24
CA GLN A 14 -51.12 9.29 -17.39
C GLN A 14 -49.72 9.34 -18.02
N VAL A 15 -49.60 9.13 -19.33
CA VAL A 15 -48.33 9.27 -20.04
C VAL A 15 -47.84 10.72 -20.00
N SER A 16 -48.73 11.69 -20.20
CA SER A 16 -48.39 13.13 -20.11
C SER A 16 -47.91 13.51 -18.71
N ASP A 17 -48.60 13.07 -17.66
CA ASP A 17 -48.26 13.36 -16.27
C ASP A 17 -46.90 12.74 -15.89
N GLU A 18 -46.62 11.51 -16.32
CA GLU A 18 -45.31 10.88 -16.10
C GLU A 18 -44.20 11.53 -16.92
N LEU A 19 -44.49 12.01 -18.14
CA LEU A 19 -43.54 12.77 -18.95
C LEU A 19 -43.19 14.11 -18.30
N GLU A 20 -44.18 14.81 -17.76
CA GLU A 20 -44.01 16.08 -17.05
C GLU A 20 -43.20 15.89 -15.76
N LYS A 21 -43.51 14.85 -14.97
CA LYS A 21 -42.70 14.48 -13.79
C LYS A 21 -41.27 14.12 -14.16
N SER A 22 -41.07 13.39 -15.26
CA SER A 22 -39.74 13.03 -15.75
C SER A 22 -38.95 14.28 -16.15
N ASN A 23 -39.59 15.21 -16.86
CA ASN A 23 -38.97 16.46 -17.28
C ASN A 23 -38.57 17.33 -16.08
N ALA A 24 -39.45 17.45 -15.08
CA ALA A 24 -39.14 18.17 -13.84
C ALA A 24 -37.96 17.54 -13.07
N LYS A 25 -37.83 16.21 -13.06
CA LYS A 25 -36.66 15.53 -12.47
C LYS A 25 -35.38 15.82 -13.25
N ILE A 26 -35.44 15.86 -14.58
CA ILE A 26 -34.30 16.20 -15.43
C ILE A 26 -33.82 17.62 -15.12
N ASP A 27 -34.74 18.59 -15.04
CA ASP A 27 -34.40 19.98 -14.72
C ASP A 27 -33.73 20.10 -13.35
N GLN A 28 -34.24 19.40 -12.33
CA GLN A 28 -33.63 19.36 -11.00
C GLN A 28 -32.21 18.76 -11.01
N LEU A 29 -31.99 17.71 -11.80
CA LEU A 29 -30.67 17.09 -11.94
C LEU A 29 -29.67 18.03 -12.62
N VAL A 30 -30.11 18.77 -13.64
CA VAL A 30 -29.26 19.77 -14.34
C VAL A 30 -28.85 20.89 -13.38
N ILE A 31 -29.75 21.39 -12.55
CA ILE A 31 -29.45 22.41 -11.54
C ILE A 31 -28.43 21.86 -10.53
N ALA A 32 -28.68 20.67 -9.98
CA ALA A 32 -27.78 20.03 -9.02
C ALA A 32 -26.38 19.78 -9.62
N GLN A 33 -26.30 19.41 -10.90
CA GLN A 33 -25.03 19.20 -11.58
C GLN A 33 -24.23 20.51 -11.73
N ASN A 34 -24.90 21.62 -12.05
CA ASN A 34 -24.26 22.93 -12.15
C ASN A 34 -23.74 23.43 -10.79
N ASP A 35 -24.53 23.27 -9.72
CA ASP A 35 -24.11 23.65 -8.37
C ASP A 35 -22.89 22.84 -7.91
N LEU A 36 -22.89 21.53 -8.20
CA LEU A 36 -21.77 20.64 -7.89
C LEU A 36 -20.49 21.05 -8.66
N LYS A 37 -20.63 21.46 -9.93
CA LYS A 37 -19.51 21.97 -10.74
C LYS A 37 -18.92 23.24 -10.13
N ILE A 38 -19.76 24.18 -9.71
CA ILE A 38 -19.32 25.44 -9.07
C ILE A 38 -18.58 25.14 -7.75
N LEU A 39 -19.08 24.20 -6.94
CA LEU A 39 -18.42 23.79 -5.70
C LEU A 39 -17.05 23.18 -5.94
N ILE A 40 -16.92 22.29 -6.94
CA ILE A 40 -15.64 21.67 -7.32
C ILE A 40 -14.64 22.75 -7.76
N GLU A 41 -15.07 23.71 -8.58
CA GLU A 41 -14.19 24.77 -9.07
C GLU A 41 -13.70 25.68 -7.92
N LYS A 42 -14.60 26.05 -7.00
CA LYS A 42 -14.24 26.82 -5.79
C LYS A 42 -13.27 26.06 -4.89
N GLN A 43 -13.47 24.75 -4.70
CA GLN A 43 -12.57 23.92 -3.89
C GLN A 43 -11.18 23.79 -4.53
N LYS A 44 -11.12 23.66 -5.86
CA LYS A 44 -9.87 23.61 -6.61
C LYS A 44 -9.07 24.90 -6.45
N ASP A 45 -9.72 26.05 -6.55
CA ASP A 45 -9.07 27.35 -6.36
C ASP A 45 -8.56 27.55 -4.92
N GLN A 46 -9.35 27.13 -3.92
CA GLN A 46 -8.94 27.20 -2.53
C GLN A 46 -7.72 26.31 -2.26
N SER A 47 -7.72 25.07 -2.78
CA SER A 47 -6.59 24.14 -2.66
C SER A 47 -5.33 24.71 -3.31
N LYS A 48 -5.45 25.29 -4.50
CA LYS A 48 -4.32 25.94 -5.20
C LYS A 48 -3.72 27.08 -4.37
N ARG A 49 -4.56 27.95 -3.80
CA ARG A 49 -4.09 29.05 -2.94
C ARG A 49 -3.37 28.53 -1.69
N GLN A 50 -3.90 27.48 -1.05
CA GLN A 50 -3.24 26.88 0.11
C GLN A 50 -1.90 26.26 -0.25
N PHE A 51 -1.82 25.57 -1.39
CA PHE A 51 -0.58 24.99 -1.89
C PHE A 51 0.48 26.06 -2.19
N ASP A 52 0.10 27.17 -2.83
CA ASP A 52 1.00 28.29 -3.12
C ASP A 52 1.55 28.93 -1.83
N VAL A 53 0.70 29.09 -0.82
CA VAL A 53 1.09 29.63 0.50
C VAL A 53 2.07 28.69 1.19
N LEU A 54 1.79 27.39 1.24
CA LEU A 54 2.68 26.38 1.84
C LEU A 54 4.03 26.33 1.14
N THR A 55 4.05 26.35 -0.19
CA THR A 55 5.28 26.31 -0.98
C THR A 55 6.17 27.54 -0.73
N ARG A 56 5.56 28.73 -0.64
CA ARG A 56 6.28 29.97 -0.29
C ARG A 56 6.87 29.92 1.12
N HIS A 57 6.10 29.42 2.10
CA HIS A 57 6.59 29.28 3.47
C HIS A 57 7.75 28.29 3.56
N GLN A 58 7.62 27.11 2.95
CA GLN A 58 8.70 26.12 2.91
C GLN A 58 9.96 26.66 2.23
N GLY A 59 9.81 27.33 1.08
CA GLY A 59 10.92 27.96 0.38
C GLY A 59 11.65 29.01 1.23
N LYS A 60 10.90 29.81 2.00
CA LYS A 60 11.48 30.79 2.94
C LYS A 60 12.28 30.11 4.05
N TYR A 61 11.71 29.10 4.72
CA TYR A 61 12.41 28.38 5.79
C TYR A 61 13.68 27.67 5.31
N ILE A 62 13.64 27.07 4.12
CA ILE A 62 14.83 26.42 3.54
C ILE A 62 15.92 27.44 3.27
N LYS A 63 15.56 28.60 2.69
CA LYS A 63 16.51 29.68 2.40
C LYS A 63 17.14 30.23 3.68
N GLU A 64 16.35 30.54 4.70
CA GLU A 64 16.84 31.06 5.98
C GLU A 64 17.78 30.06 6.67
N ASN A 65 17.45 28.76 6.63
CA ASN A 65 18.34 27.73 7.17
C ASN A 65 19.66 27.64 6.40
N LEU A 66 19.63 27.66 5.06
CA LEU A 66 20.83 27.59 4.23
C LEU A 66 21.74 28.80 4.46
N GLU A 67 21.17 30.00 4.61
CA GLU A 67 21.93 31.21 4.94
C GLU A 67 22.59 31.08 6.32
N SER A 68 21.85 30.61 7.33
CA SER A 68 22.40 30.36 8.67
C SER A 68 23.54 29.32 8.67
N TYR A 69 23.39 28.20 7.95
CA TYR A 69 24.48 27.22 7.83
C TYR A 69 25.70 27.78 7.10
N SER A 70 25.49 28.56 6.04
CA SER A 70 26.57 29.21 5.29
C SER A 70 27.39 30.16 6.16
N ASP A 71 26.72 30.97 6.98
CA ASP A 71 27.39 31.93 7.85
C ASP A 71 28.13 31.23 8.99
N ASN A 72 27.55 30.18 9.59
CA ASN A 72 28.24 29.34 10.58
C ASN A 72 29.50 28.66 9.99
N ILE A 73 29.42 28.17 8.74
CA ILE A 73 30.57 27.55 8.07
C ILE A 73 31.66 28.59 7.80
N LYS A 74 31.30 29.80 7.33
CA LYS A 74 32.27 30.88 7.12
C LYS A 74 32.97 31.26 8.42
N GLU A 75 32.21 31.37 9.51
CA GLU A 75 32.76 31.67 10.84
C GLU A 75 33.75 30.57 11.28
N LEU A 76 33.39 29.29 11.12
CA LEU A 76 34.26 28.15 11.45
C LEU A 76 35.55 28.07 10.60
N ILE A 77 35.50 28.50 9.34
CA ILE A 77 36.68 28.56 8.46
C ILE A 77 37.57 29.73 8.86
N LEU A 78 36.99 30.90 9.14
CA LEU A 78 37.74 32.09 9.56
C LEU A 78 38.37 31.94 10.97
N SER A 79 37.74 31.17 11.85
CA SER A 79 38.22 30.94 13.22
C SER A 79 39.33 29.89 13.34
N ARG A 80 39.71 29.21 12.24
CA ARG A 80 40.83 28.25 12.23
C ARG A 80 42.01 28.86 11.50
N GLU A 81 43.14 28.99 12.18
CA GLU A 81 44.41 29.31 11.53
C GLU A 81 44.71 28.26 10.43
N PRO A 82 45.24 28.67 9.26
CA PRO A 82 45.52 27.74 8.18
C PRO A 82 46.56 26.72 8.65
N VAL A 83 46.16 25.45 8.68
CA VAL A 83 47.08 24.34 8.95
C VAL A 83 48.10 24.31 7.82
N VAL A 84 49.33 24.70 8.13
CA VAL A 84 50.46 24.62 7.21
C VAL A 84 50.68 23.15 6.89
N ASN A 85 50.49 22.74 5.64
CA ASN A 85 50.75 21.38 5.19
C ASN A 85 52.26 21.11 5.29
N GLU A 86 52.70 20.59 6.42
CA GLU A 86 53.97 19.87 6.46
C GLU A 86 53.79 18.58 5.65
N THR A 87 54.39 18.54 4.47
CA THR A 87 54.45 17.35 3.63
C THR A 87 55.31 16.29 4.32
N HIS A 88 54.75 15.62 5.33
CA HIS A 88 55.36 14.43 5.89
C HIS A 88 55.19 13.30 4.89
N ASN A 89 56.31 12.82 4.35
CA ASN A 89 56.36 11.61 3.56
C ASN A 89 56.10 10.42 4.50
N SER A 90 54.83 10.18 4.83
CA SER A 90 54.41 9.18 5.80
C SER A 90 54.63 7.78 5.20
N GLN A 91 55.73 7.14 5.55
CA GLN A 91 55.91 5.73 5.31
C GLN A 91 54.95 4.96 6.24
N TYR A 92 53.90 4.39 5.66
CA TYR A 92 52.93 3.58 6.40
C TYR A 92 53.51 2.18 6.62
N ILE A 93 54.01 1.93 7.83
CA ILE A 93 54.39 0.58 8.27
C ILE A 93 53.11 -0.13 8.71
N LEU A 94 52.54 -0.95 7.82
CA LEU A 94 51.30 -1.70 8.07
C LEU A 94 51.48 -2.82 9.12
N PHE A 95 52.68 -3.43 9.20
CA PHE A 95 52.98 -4.53 10.13
C PHE A 95 54.34 -4.31 10.81
N GLY A 96 54.34 -4.28 12.14
CA GLY A 96 55.53 -4.04 12.96
C GLY A 96 55.18 -3.50 14.34
N LYS A 97 56.16 -3.37 15.25
CA LYS A 97 55.93 -2.86 16.63
C LYS A 97 55.34 -1.44 16.64
N ASP A 98 55.67 -0.65 15.61
CA ASP A 98 55.28 0.76 15.45
C ASP A 98 54.07 0.92 14.51
N SER A 99 53.40 -0.18 14.13
CA SER A 99 52.17 -0.11 13.33
C SER A 99 51.00 0.40 14.18
N PRO A 100 50.16 1.33 13.67
CA PRO A 100 48.92 1.72 14.34
C PRO A 100 47.91 0.56 14.44
N PHE A 101 48.10 -0.50 13.65
CA PHE A 101 47.33 -1.73 13.74
C PHE A 101 47.86 -2.58 14.91
N THR A 102 47.40 -2.24 16.11
CA THR A 102 47.71 -3.05 17.30
C THR A 102 47.18 -4.47 17.14
N SER A 103 47.92 -5.46 17.61
CA SER A 103 47.51 -6.88 17.56
C SER A 103 46.12 -7.12 18.20
N LYS A 104 45.73 -6.28 19.17
CA LYS A 104 44.41 -6.28 19.79
C LYS A 104 43.30 -5.83 18.84
N LEU A 105 43.54 -4.81 18.00
CA LEU A 105 42.59 -4.38 16.97
C LEU A 105 42.40 -5.46 15.90
N LEU A 106 43.49 -6.12 15.47
CA LEU A 106 43.40 -7.24 14.53
C LEU A 106 42.54 -8.38 15.09
N LEU A 107 42.78 -8.76 16.36
CA LEU A 107 41.99 -9.78 17.04
C LEU A 107 40.51 -9.37 17.18
N SER A 108 40.25 -8.10 17.50
CA SER A 108 38.89 -7.55 17.56
C SER A 108 38.18 -7.60 16.20
N LEU A 109 38.90 -7.35 15.11
CA LEU A 109 38.34 -7.37 13.75
C LEU A 109 38.01 -8.79 13.32
N ILE A 110 38.90 -9.75 13.60
CA ILE A 110 38.69 -11.17 13.31
C ILE A 110 37.51 -11.72 14.11
N THR A 111 37.40 -11.37 15.40
CA THR A 111 36.27 -11.78 16.25
C THR A 111 34.96 -11.16 15.79
N LEU A 112 34.94 -9.89 15.39
CA LEU A 112 33.77 -9.23 14.80
C LEU A 112 33.30 -9.95 13.53
N ILE A 113 34.24 -10.33 12.66
CA ILE A 113 33.94 -11.08 11.43
C ILE A 113 33.34 -12.45 11.78
N LEU A 114 33.93 -13.17 12.74
CA LEU A 114 33.42 -14.47 13.17
C LEU A 114 31.98 -14.38 13.72
N ILE A 115 31.70 -13.36 14.53
CA ILE A 115 30.37 -13.12 15.11
C ILE A 115 29.37 -12.69 14.02
N SER A 116 29.83 -12.07 12.95
CA SER A 116 28.98 -11.60 11.84
C SER A 116 28.54 -12.71 10.88
N ILE A 117 29.27 -13.82 10.79
CA ILE A 117 28.92 -14.96 9.91
C ILE A 117 27.47 -15.47 10.12
N PRO A 118 27.00 -15.74 11.36
CA PRO A 118 25.61 -16.16 11.57
C PRO A 118 24.61 -15.05 11.22
N LEU A 119 24.95 -13.77 11.44
CA LEU A 119 24.08 -12.65 11.07
C LEU A 119 23.81 -12.63 9.56
N PHE A 120 24.84 -12.77 8.72
CA PHE A 120 24.65 -12.83 7.27
C PHE A 120 23.86 -14.06 6.81
N LYS A 121 23.95 -15.19 7.52
CA LYS A 121 23.23 -16.41 7.16
C LYS A 121 21.75 -16.38 7.53
N TYR A 122 21.41 -15.83 8.69
CA TYR A 122 20.05 -15.95 9.26
C TYR A 122 19.21 -14.68 9.14
N VAL A 123 19.82 -13.48 9.06
CA VAL A 123 19.08 -12.22 8.98
C VAL A 123 18.34 -12.07 7.65
N PRO A 124 18.93 -12.33 6.47
CA PRO A 124 18.21 -12.16 5.20
C PRO A 124 17.01 -13.10 5.07
N SER A 125 17.15 -14.38 5.46
CA SER A 125 16.04 -15.33 5.46
C SER A 125 14.91 -14.90 6.38
N TYR A 126 15.23 -14.44 7.58
CA TYR A 126 14.24 -13.95 8.55
C TYR A 126 13.49 -12.70 8.06
N LEU A 127 14.21 -11.76 7.44
CA LEU A 127 13.60 -10.55 6.87
C LEU A 127 12.70 -10.90 5.67
N ASN A 128 13.11 -11.87 4.83
CA ASN A 128 12.33 -12.31 3.69
C ASN A 128 11.06 -13.06 4.12
N GLU A 129 11.15 -13.96 5.10
CA GLU A 129 9.98 -14.65 5.66
C GLU A 129 8.96 -13.66 6.26
N ARG A 130 9.43 -12.61 6.95
CA ARG A 130 8.55 -11.54 7.44
C ARG A 130 7.89 -10.76 6.31
N SER A 131 8.59 -10.54 5.20
CA SER A 131 8.05 -9.85 4.03
C SER A 131 6.95 -10.66 3.37
N VAL A 132 7.20 -11.95 3.10
CA VAL A 132 6.22 -12.87 2.50
C VAL A 132 5.01 -13.04 3.42
N LEU A 133 5.24 -13.24 4.72
CA LEU A 133 4.15 -13.37 5.69
C LEU A 133 3.29 -12.11 5.74
N LYS A 134 3.90 -10.92 5.64
CA LYS A 134 3.17 -9.65 5.62
C LYS A 134 2.33 -9.52 4.34
N GLU A 135 2.91 -9.85 3.19
CA GLU A 135 2.23 -9.85 1.90
C GLU A 135 1.04 -10.82 1.88
N ASP A 136 1.21 -12.03 2.40
CA ASP A 136 0.13 -13.00 2.56
C ASP A 136 -0.99 -12.45 3.45
N LEU A 137 -0.63 -11.83 4.58
CA LEU A 137 -1.60 -11.24 5.52
C LEU A 137 -2.40 -10.11 4.86
N GLU A 138 -1.74 -9.24 4.11
CA GLU A 138 -2.37 -8.15 3.36
C GLU A 138 -3.30 -8.70 2.27
N THR A 139 -2.86 -9.74 1.55
CA THR A 139 -3.65 -10.41 0.51
C THR A 139 -4.89 -11.08 1.09
N TYR A 140 -4.75 -11.83 2.18
CA TYR A 140 -5.88 -12.47 2.86
C TYR A 140 -6.85 -11.45 3.45
N LYS A 141 -6.34 -10.35 3.99
CA LYS A 141 -7.17 -9.24 4.46
C LYS A 141 -7.99 -8.64 3.31
N LEU A 142 -7.37 -8.37 2.17
CA LEU A 142 -8.05 -7.83 1.00
C LEU A 142 -9.16 -8.77 0.49
N PHE A 143 -8.86 -10.08 0.45
CA PHE A 143 -9.86 -11.08 0.09
C PHE A 143 -11.03 -11.12 1.08
N TYR A 144 -10.73 -11.12 2.37
CA TYR A 144 -11.75 -11.07 3.42
C TYR A 144 -12.64 -9.83 3.28
N ASP A 145 -12.02 -8.65 3.17
CA ASP A 145 -12.73 -7.37 3.02
C ASP A 145 -13.61 -7.39 1.76
N TYR A 146 -13.09 -7.88 0.63
CA TYR A 146 -13.85 -8.04 -0.60
C TYR A 146 -15.09 -8.91 -0.41
N VAL A 147 -14.93 -10.12 0.15
CA VAL A 147 -16.05 -11.05 0.38
C VAL A 147 -17.03 -10.46 1.39
N PHE A 148 -16.55 -9.80 2.43
CA PHE A 148 -17.40 -9.19 3.44
C PHE A 148 -18.28 -8.08 2.84
N PHE A 149 -17.65 -7.11 2.15
CA PHE A 149 -18.36 -5.94 1.62
C PHE A 149 -19.27 -6.27 0.43
N ILE A 150 -18.92 -7.24 -0.42
CA ILE A 150 -19.78 -7.63 -1.56
C ILE A 150 -21.09 -8.27 -1.09
N ASN A 151 -21.02 -9.10 -0.03
CA ASN A 151 -22.20 -9.74 0.53
C ASN A 151 -23.04 -8.72 1.31
N TYR A 152 -22.40 -7.85 2.10
CA TYR A 152 -23.09 -6.78 2.82
C TYR A 152 -23.82 -5.80 1.89
N LYS A 153 -23.21 -5.43 0.75
CA LYS A 153 -23.84 -4.55 -0.26
C LYS A 153 -25.12 -5.13 -0.85
N THR A 154 -25.23 -6.46 -0.91
CA THR A 154 -26.33 -7.14 -1.59
C THR A 154 -27.57 -7.26 -0.71
N GLU A 155 -27.40 -7.49 0.60
CA GLU A 155 -28.51 -7.77 1.52
C GLU A 155 -28.64 -6.76 2.69
N ASN A 156 -27.75 -5.76 2.78
CA ASN A 156 -27.58 -4.85 3.95
C ASN A 156 -27.34 -5.57 5.29
N GLU A 157 -27.17 -6.89 5.26
CA GLU A 157 -26.89 -7.77 6.37
C GLU A 157 -25.85 -8.80 5.93
N LEU A 158 -25.12 -9.36 6.89
CA LEU A 158 -24.17 -10.44 6.61
C LEU A 158 -24.94 -11.75 6.52
N PRO A 159 -24.72 -12.54 5.44
CA PRO A 159 -25.30 -13.86 5.33
C PRO A 159 -24.97 -14.73 6.57
N SER A 160 -25.97 -15.43 7.08
CA SER A 160 -25.86 -16.24 8.32
C SER A 160 -24.81 -17.34 8.20
N ASN A 161 -24.67 -17.93 7.00
CA ASN A 161 -23.61 -18.89 6.67
C ASN A 161 -22.20 -18.29 6.82
N LEU A 162 -21.96 -17.07 6.35
CA LEU A 162 -20.67 -16.40 6.47
C LEU A 162 -20.33 -16.09 7.93
N THR A 163 -21.34 -15.64 8.69
CA THR A 163 -21.21 -15.38 10.13
C THR A 163 -20.87 -16.64 10.91
N ASN A 164 -21.53 -17.77 10.59
CA ASN A 164 -21.25 -19.06 11.19
C ASN A 164 -19.84 -19.54 10.87
N ILE A 165 -19.42 -19.46 9.60
CA ILE A 165 -18.05 -19.80 9.18
C ILE A 165 -17.00 -18.99 9.95
N ILE A 166 -17.19 -17.67 10.07
CA ILE A 166 -16.26 -16.79 10.81
C ILE A 166 -16.20 -17.20 12.28
N ASN A 167 -17.35 -17.54 12.88
CA ASN A 167 -17.41 -17.99 14.27
C ASN A 167 -16.72 -19.34 14.48
N ASP A 168 -16.89 -20.29 13.57
CA ASP A 168 -16.24 -21.60 13.62
C ASP A 168 -14.71 -21.47 13.49
N ILE A 169 -14.25 -20.56 12.61
CA ILE A 169 -12.83 -20.22 12.48
C ILE A 169 -12.29 -19.59 13.78
N LYS A 170 -13.01 -18.61 14.36
CA LYS A 170 -12.60 -17.94 15.61
C LYS A 170 -12.52 -18.90 16.79
N LYS A 171 -13.46 -19.85 16.88
CA LYS A 171 -13.49 -20.89 17.92
C LYS A 171 -12.50 -22.02 17.67
N ARG A 172 -11.80 -22.01 16.52
CA ARG A 172 -10.92 -23.10 16.06
C ARG A 172 -11.65 -24.45 16.09
N ASP A 173 -12.86 -24.49 15.58
CA ASP A 173 -13.65 -25.73 15.53
C ASP A 173 -12.89 -26.80 14.72
N SER A 174 -12.59 -27.93 15.37
CA SER A 174 -11.83 -29.02 14.78
C SER A 174 -12.55 -29.69 13.60
N THR A 175 -13.88 -29.71 13.62
CA THR A 175 -14.70 -30.25 12.53
C THR A 175 -14.56 -29.40 11.29
N TYR A 176 -14.64 -28.08 11.45
CA TYR A 176 -14.49 -27.13 10.36
C TYR A 176 -13.06 -27.15 9.79
N ILE A 177 -12.04 -27.16 10.66
CA ILE A 177 -10.64 -27.27 10.23
C ILE A 177 -10.40 -28.55 9.42
N ASN A 178 -10.93 -29.69 9.90
CA ASN A 178 -10.82 -30.96 9.18
C ASN A 178 -11.54 -30.95 7.83
N PHE A 179 -12.69 -30.29 7.75
CA PHE A 179 -13.40 -30.09 6.48
C PHE A 179 -12.54 -29.28 5.49
N VAL A 180 -11.99 -28.14 5.92
CA VAL A 180 -11.12 -27.29 5.08
C VAL A 180 -9.89 -28.06 4.61
N ASN A 181 -9.22 -28.79 5.51
CA ASN A 181 -8.05 -29.61 5.17
C ASN A 181 -8.36 -30.69 4.13
N ARG A 182 -9.54 -31.33 4.22
CA ARG A 182 -9.98 -32.30 3.20
C ARG A 182 -10.22 -31.65 1.85
N GLN A 183 -10.84 -30.47 1.81
CA GLN A 183 -11.04 -29.74 0.54
C GLN A 183 -9.72 -29.32 -0.08
N ARG A 184 -8.79 -28.83 0.74
CA ARG A 184 -7.43 -28.51 0.31
C ARG A 184 -6.75 -29.71 -0.33
N SER A 185 -6.76 -30.87 0.34
CA SER A 185 -6.15 -32.09 -0.20
C SER A 185 -6.76 -32.52 -1.54
N LYS A 186 -8.09 -32.43 -1.69
CA LYS A 186 -8.76 -32.71 -2.98
C LYS A 186 -8.27 -31.78 -4.09
N TYR A 187 -8.15 -30.50 -3.80
CA TYR A 187 -7.67 -29.51 -4.77
C TYR A 187 -6.20 -29.74 -5.15
N GLU A 188 -5.33 -30.02 -4.18
CA GLU A 188 -3.93 -30.36 -4.43
C GLU A 188 -3.78 -31.62 -5.30
N ILE A 189 -4.60 -32.65 -5.06
CA ILE A 189 -4.64 -33.84 -5.92
C ILE A 189 -5.08 -33.49 -7.33
N HIS A 190 -6.07 -32.61 -7.48
CA HIS A 190 -6.53 -32.15 -8.79
C HIS A 190 -5.42 -31.40 -9.54
N LEU A 191 -4.75 -30.45 -8.89
CA LEU A 191 -3.62 -29.71 -9.48
C LEU A 191 -2.51 -30.65 -9.93
N LYS A 192 -2.15 -31.63 -9.09
CA LYS A 192 -1.13 -32.63 -9.44
C LYS A 192 -1.53 -33.50 -10.64
N ARG A 193 -2.82 -33.83 -10.78
CA ARG A 193 -3.30 -34.55 -11.96
C ARG A 193 -3.20 -33.71 -13.23
N GLU A 194 -3.57 -32.44 -13.15
CA GLU A 194 -3.46 -31.51 -14.29
C GLU A 194 -2.00 -31.28 -14.70
N SER A 195 -1.08 -31.12 -13.74
CA SER A 195 0.34 -30.97 -14.05
C SER A 195 0.91 -32.22 -14.74
N LEU A 196 0.58 -33.41 -14.24
CA LEU A 196 1.00 -34.68 -14.84
C LEU A 196 0.43 -34.88 -16.24
N LYS A 197 -0.83 -34.48 -16.49
CA LYS A 197 -1.40 -34.52 -17.84
C LYS A 197 -0.66 -33.60 -18.81
N SER A 198 -0.33 -32.38 -18.36
CA SER A 198 0.41 -31.42 -19.18
C SER A 198 1.83 -31.91 -19.50
N GLU A 199 2.51 -32.52 -18.52
CA GLU A 199 3.82 -33.14 -18.73
C GLU A 199 3.76 -34.32 -19.72
N LEU A 200 2.72 -35.16 -19.62
CA LEU A 200 2.50 -36.27 -20.56
C LEU A 200 2.24 -35.78 -21.99
N GLN A 201 1.48 -34.69 -22.16
CA GLN A 201 1.26 -34.08 -23.48
C GLN A 201 2.58 -33.58 -24.09
N LYS A 202 3.44 -32.93 -23.30
CA LYS A 202 4.75 -32.44 -23.76
C LYS A 202 5.74 -33.55 -24.14
N LEU A 203 5.55 -34.75 -23.61
CA LEU A 203 6.39 -35.92 -23.91
C LEU A 203 5.89 -36.72 -25.13
N GLN A 204 4.67 -36.45 -25.59
CA GLN A 204 4.06 -37.08 -26.77
C GLN A 204 4.20 -36.25 -28.05
N GLU A 205 4.58 -34.98 -27.93
CA GLU A 205 5.10 -34.12 -29.02
C GLU A 205 6.60 -34.33 -29.22
#